data_AF-A0A4V1XD90-F1
#
_entry.id   AF-A0A4V1XD90-F1
#
_cell.length_a   1.000
_cell.length_b   1.000
_cell.length_c   1.000
_cell.angle_alpha   90.00
_cell.angle_beta   90.00
_cell.angle_gamma   90.00
#
_symmetry.space_group_name_H-M   'P 1'
#
loop_
_entity.id
_entity.type
_entity.pdbx_description
1 polymer ?
#
loop_
_entity_poly.entity_id
_entity_poly.type
_entity_poly.pdbx_seq_one_letter_code
_entity_poly.pdbx_strand_id
1 'polypeptide(L)'
;MSTAATKLQQVKASEGRDAVLGALHEDRAVIIKGLFTTDQVRRLNEEVQPAVDKLGVGSKHTEEWLKDFHGDNTKRLNNVVSLSQTFRQEILENDLIHQLCEEIYLKDAGGYWMNSAQVIDIGPASKAQPLHRDQWQFPIFTYCGPNAPEASVNFVVALTEFSDENGQPESFPEATSGTISKRMALQKIPFQRKCRRCSYLTPEEAYPFLVDKEIAKTLSPRAQRMIGFRSQFLKDSPGVWKRDYGEVDEVYC
;
A
#
# COMPACT_ATOMS: atom_id res chain seq x y z
N MET A 1 -4.96 -4.06 -35.81
CA MET A 1 -4.13 -2.86 -35.62
C MET A 1 -3.17 -3.17 -34.48
N SER A 2 -1.87 -2.96 -34.66
CA SER A 2 -0.86 -3.23 -33.64
C SER A 2 -1.06 -2.27 -32.49
N THR A 3 -1.31 -2.79 -31.30
CA THR A 3 -1.56 -1.98 -30.12
C THR A 3 -0.32 -1.99 -29.26
N ALA A 4 0.54 -1.01 -29.54
CA ALA A 4 1.75 -0.78 -28.78
C ALA A 4 1.35 -0.57 -27.31
N ALA A 5 1.89 -1.41 -26.42
CA ALA A 5 1.73 -1.28 -24.99
C ALA A 5 2.12 0.13 -24.55
N THR A 6 1.15 0.94 -24.11
CA THR A 6 1.45 2.28 -23.57
C THR A 6 2.31 2.10 -22.32
N LYS A 7 3.52 2.65 -22.36
CA LYS A 7 4.45 2.65 -21.23
C LYS A 7 3.90 3.58 -20.16
N LEU A 8 3.80 3.11 -18.92
CA LEU A 8 3.37 3.96 -17.80
C LEU A 8 4.23 5.21 -17.70
N GLN A 9 3.57 6.33 -17.44
CA GLN A 9 4.23 7.59 -17.14
C GLN A 9 5.19 7.46 -15.95
N GLN A 10 6.33 8.13 -16.06
CA GLN A 10 7.37 8.16 -15.02
C GLN A 10 7.63 9.61 -14.63
N VAL A 11 7.46 9.90 -13.35
CA VAL A 11 7.57 11.25 -12.79
C VAL A 11 8.57 11.19 -11.63
N LYS A 12 9.44 12.19 -11.47
CA LYS A 12 10.31 12.32 -10.30
C LYS A 12 9.51 12.83 -9.12
N ALA A 13 9.81 12.33 -7.92
CA ALA A 13 9.18 12.83 -6.69
C ALA A 13 9.35 14.36 -6.52
N SER A 14 10.46 14.92 -7.01
CA SER A 14 10.75 16.36 -6.99
C SER A 14 9.84 17.20 -7.90
N GLU A 15 9.12 16.58 -8.85
CA GLU A 15 8.13 17.28 -9.69
C GLU A 15 6.81 17.52 -8.93
N GLY A 16 6.63 16.88 -7.77
CA GLY A 16 5.58 17.20 -6.81
C GLY A 16 4.22 16.56 -7.10
N ARG A 17 3.26 16.88 -6.23
CA ARG A 17 1.92 16.30 -6.17
C ARG A 17 1.19 16.36 -7.51
N ASP A 18 1.13 17.54 -8.13
CA ASP A 18 0.27 17.77 -9.30
C ASP A 18 0.74 16.99 -10.53
N ALA A 19 2.06 16.89 -10.75
CA ALA A 19 2.62 16.07 -11.82
C ALA A 19 2.29 14.59 -11.64
N VAL A 20 2.39 14.09 -10.39
CA VAL A 20 2.07 12.69 -10.07
C VAL A 20 0.57 12.41 -10.24
N LEU A 21 -0.30 13.32 -9.80
CA LEU A 21 -1.75 13.18 -9.96
C LEU A 21 -2.21 13.25 -11.42
N GLY A 22 -1.61 14.14 -12.23
CA GLY A 22 -1.88 14.23 -13.66
C GLY A 22 -1.62 12.90 -14.36
N ALA A 23 -0.43 12.34 -14.16
CA ALA A 23 -0.05 11.03 -14.68
C ALA A 23 -0.95 9.90 -14.14
N LEU A 24 -1.27 9.92 -12.84
CA LEU A 24 -2.16 8.92 -12.23
C LEU A 24 -3.58 8.98 -12.80
N HIS A 25 -4.10 10.16 -13.12
CA HIS A 25 -5.45 10.32 -13.67
C HIS A 25 -5.57 9.74 -15.09
N GLU A 26 -4.54 9.95 -15.91
CA GLU A 26 -4.48 9.45 -17.29
C GLU A 26 -4.29 7.93 -17.35
N ASP A 27 -3.27 7.42 -16.65
CA ASP A 27 -2.82 6.03 -16.80
C ASP A 27 -3.41 5.09 -15.73
N ARG A 28 -4.06 5.63 -14.69
CA ARG A 28 -4.53 4.90 -13.48
C ARG A 28 -3.40 4.24 -12.67
N ALA A 29 -2.15 4.47 -13.06
CA ALA A 29 -0.92 4.10 -12.36
C ALA A 29 0.23 5.02 -12.81
N VAL A 30 1.22 5.25 -11.94
CA VAL A 30 2.37 6.11 -12.25
C VAL A 30 3.61 5.57 -11.54
N ILE A 31 4.77 5.65 -12.20
CA ILE A 31 6.06 5.32 -11.60
C ILE A 31 6.68 6.59 -11.01
N ILE A 32 6.82 6.64 -9.68
CA ILE A 32 7.46 7.76 -8.99
C ILE A 32 8.95 7.44 -8.76
N LYS A 33 9.84 8.16 -9.45
CA LYS A 33 11.30 8.01 -9.30
C LYS A 33 11.81 8.81 -8.12
N GLY A 34 12.68 8.21 -7.31
CA GLY A 34 13.32 8.89 -6.19
C GLY A 34 12.37 9.25 -5.04
N LEU A 35 11.28 8.49 -4.86
CA LEU A 35 10.34 8.69 -3.75
C LEU A 35 10.99 8.42 -2.38
N PHE A 36 11.92 7.47 -2.33
CA PHE A 36 12.74 7.14 -1.16
C PHE A 36 14.22 7.11 -1.57
N THR A 37 15.10 7.46 -0.64
CA THR A 37 16.55 7.40 -0.88
C THR A 37 17.05 5.96 -0.82
N THR A 38 18.20 5.71 -1.44
CA THR A 38 18.88 4.39 -1.36
C THR A 38 19.22 4.03 0.09
N ASP A 39 19.56 5.01 0.92
CA ASP A 39 19.84 4.80 2.35
C ASP A 39 18.58 4.38 3.13
N GLN A 40 17.43 5.02 2.88
CA GLN A 40 16.16 4.63 3.49
C GLN A 40 15.78 3.19 3.13
N VAL A 41 15.96 2.82 1.86
CA VAL A 41 15.68 1.45 1.39
C VAL A 41 16.64 0.45 2.04
N ARG A 42 17.94 0.77 2.12
CA ARG A 42 18.95 -0.07 2.77
C ARG A 42 18.62 -0.31 4.24
N ARG A 43 18.34 0.75 5.02
CA ARG A 43 18.00 0.62 6.45
C ARG A 43 16.70 -0.14 6.68
N LEU A 44 15.67 0.12 5.86
CA LEU A 44 14.43 -0.65 5.92
C LEU A 44 14.70 -2.15 5.71
N ASN A 45 15.50 -2.52 4.71
CA ASN A 45 15.88 -3.92 4.47
C ASN A 45 16.60 -4.52 5.67
N GLU A 46 17.62 -3.84 6.21
CA GLU A 46 18.37 -4.30 7.39
C GLU A 46 17.47 -4.54 8.61
N GLU A 47 16.49 -3.66 8.83
CA GLU A 47 15.56 -3.73 9.96
C GLU A 47 14.56 -4.89 9.83
N VAL A 48 14.08 -5.20 8.61
CA VAL A 48 13.06 -6.25 8.40
C VAL A 48 13.66 -7.63 8.10
N GLN A 49 14.89 -7.72 7.61
CA GLN A 49 15.51 -8.97 7.16
C GLN A 49 15.47 -10.09 8.23
N PRO A 50 15.81 -9.85 9.51
CA PRO A 50 15.77 -10.90 10.53
C PRO A 50 14.37 -11.51 10.74
N ALA A 51 13.31 -10.75 10.44
CA ALA A 51 11.93 -11.24 10.48
C ALA A 51 11.57 -11.99 9.20
N VAL A 52 12.00 -11.51 8.02
CA VAL A 52 11.81 -12.20 6.73
C VAL A 52 12.49 -13.57 6.73
N ASP A 53 13.69 -13.69 7.30
CA ASP A 53 14.44 -14.95 7.34
C ASP A 53 13.73 -16.05 8.14
N LYS A 54 12.92 -15.67 9.12
CA LYS A 54 12.14 -16.59 9.97
C LYS A 54 10.82 -17.02 9.34
N LEU A 55 10.39 -16.40 8.24
CA LEU A 55 9.12 -16.73 7.59
C LEU A 55 9.24 -17.96 6.70
N GLY A 56 8.24 -18.84 6.80
CA GLY A 56 7.94 -19.84 5.78
C GLY A 56 7.38 -19.21 4.51
N VAL A 57 7.49 -19.92 3.39
CA VAL A 57 6.90 -19.54 2.11
C VAL A 57 5.43 -19.96 2.02
N GLY A 58 4.69 -19.33 1.11
CA GLY A 58 3.31 -19.71 0.80
C GLY A 58 2.24 -18.97 1.60
N SER A 59 1.03 -19.53 1.62
CA SER A 59 -0.12 -18.97 2.32
C SER A 59 -0.39 -19.70 3.63
N LYS A 60 -0.78 -18.96 4.67
CA LYS A 60 -1.37 -19.54 5.89
C LYS A 60 -2.87 -19.80 5.76
N HIS A 61 -3.50 -19.35 4.68
CA HIS A 61 -4.93 -19.57 4.42
C HIS A 61 -5.20 -21.00 3.96
N THR A 62 -6.42 -21.47 4.19
CA THR A 62 -6.84 -22.84 3.84
C THR A 62 -7.38 -22.94 2.42
N GLU A 63 -7.97 -21.85 1.94
CA GLU A 63 -8.66 -21.68 0.67
C GLU A 63 -7.68 -21.73 -0.50
N GLU A 64 -7.94 -22.62 -1.46
CA GLU A 64 -7.01 -22.89 -2.58
C GLU A 64 -6.78 -21.66 -3.45
N TRP A 65 -7.81 -20.85 -3.70
CA TRP A 65 -7.67 -19.63 -4.50
C TRP A 65 -6.74 -18.59 -3.83
N LEU A 66 -6.74 -18.51 -2.49
CA LEU A 66 -5.83 -17.64 -1.74
C LEU A 66 -4.40 -18.21 -1.72
N LYS A 67 -4.24 -19.53 -1.69
CA LYS A 67 -2.93 -20.18 -1.82
C LYS A 67 -2.31 -19.89 -3.18
N ASP A 68 -3.05 -20.11 -4.26
CA ASP A 68 -2.60 -19.84 -5.62
C ASP A 68 -2.29 -18.35 -5.83
N PHE A 69 -3.16 -17.47 -5.30
CA PHE A 69 -2.90 -16.04 -5.29
C PHE A 69 -1.63 -15.67 -4.53
N HIS A 70 -1.41 -16.24 -3.33
CA HIS A 70 -0.21 -15.94 -2.57
C HIS A 70 1.06 -16.52 -3.21
N GLY A 71 0.95 -17.63 -3.93
CA GLY A 71 2.07 -18.32 -4.56
C GLY A 71 2.90 -19.11 -3.55
N ASP A 72 3.37 -20.28 -3.99
CA ASP A 72 3.99 -21.28 -3.11
C ASP A 72 5.41 -20.92 -2.65
N ASN A 73 6.08 -19.99 -3.34
CA ASN A 73 7.45 -19.55 -3.06
C ASN A 73 7.53 -18.03 -2.75
N THR A 74 6.51 -17.50 -2.07
CA THR A 74 6.48 -16.09 -1.67
C THR A 74 6.40 -15.98 -0.15
N LYS A 75 7.22 -15.13 0.46
CA LYS A 75 7.11 -14.73 1.86
C LYS A 75 6.38 -13.39 1.94
N ARG A 76 5.48 -13.25 2.92
CA ARG A 76 4.79 -11.98 3.22
C ARG A 76 5.01 -11.64 4.68
N LEU A 77 5.73 -10.56 4.93
CA LEU A 77 5.98 -10.01 6.23
C LEU A 77 5.06 -8.80 6.45
N ASN A 78 4.25 -8.89 7.49
CA ASN A 78 3.39 -7.82 8.00
C ASN A 78 4.08 -7.15 9.21
N ASN A 79 3.37 -6.26 9.90
CA ASN A 79 3.83 -5.59 11.12
C ASN A 79 5.10 -4.72 10.93
N VAL A 80 5.27 -4.15 9.73
CA VAL A 80 6.49 -3.39 9.39
C VAL A 80 6.62 -2.12 10.24
N VAL A 81 5.51 -1.57 10.75
CA VAL A 81 5.51 -0.43 11.69
C VAL A 81 6.33 -0.76 12.94
N SER A 82 6.09 -1.91 13.55
CA SER A 82 6.80 -2.33 14.77
C SER A 82 8.25 -2.70 14.48
N LEU A 83 8.49 -3.37 13.35
CA LEU A 83 9.80 -3.92 13.00
C LEU A 83 10.80 -2.86 12.52
N SER A 84 10.33 -1.80 11.84
CA SER A 84 11.21 -0.85 11.15
C SER A 84 11.04 0.58 11.67
N GLN A 85 12.12 1.12 12.23
CA GLN A 85 12.17 2.53 12.65
C GLN A 85 12.13 3.44 11.44
N THR A 86 12.89 3.10 10.40
CA THR A 86 12.89 3.79 9.11
C THR A 86 11.48 3.87 8.53
N PHE A 87 10.72 2.78 8.61
CA PHE A 87 9.34 2.79 8.14
C PHE A 87 8.45 3.75 8.94
N ARG A 88 8.39 3.58 10.27
CA ARG A 88 7.42 4.31 11.09
C ARG A 88 7.76 5.80 11.26
N GLN A 89 9.02 6.20 11.14
CA GLN A 89 9.45 7.59 11.35
C GLN A 89 9.64 8.38 10.05
N GLU A 90 9.97 7.74 8.93
CA GLU A 90 10.30 8.45 7.69
C GLU A 90 9.33 8.10 6.57
N ILE A 91 9.12 6.81 6.34
CA ILE A 91 8.33 6.35 5.20
C ILE A 91 6.84 6.60 5.40
N LEU A 92 6.34 6.32 6.61
CA LEU A 92 4.96 6.57 6.99
C LEU A 92 4.64 8.07 6.96
N GLU A 93 5.64 8.91 7.19
CA GLU A 93 5.56 10.38 7.25
C GLU A 93 5.87 11.08 5.92
N ASN A 94 6.02 10.35 4.81
CA ASN A 94 6.38 10.96 3.53
C ASN A 94 5.32 11.95 3.03
N ASP A 95 5.70 13.23 2.92
CA ASP A 95 4.75 14.31 2.61
C ASP A 95 4.10 14.18 1.23
N LEU A 96 4.84 13.74 0.22
CA LEU A 96 4.28 13.54 -1.12
C LEU A 96 3.18 12.45 -1.08
N ILE A 97 3.41 11.34 -0.38
CA ILE A 97 2.37 10.31 -0.19
C ILE A 97 1.13 10.87 0.50
N HIS A 98 1.32 11.68 1.55
CA HIS A 98 0.21 12.30 2.27
C HIS A 98 -0.58 13.27 1.40
N GLN A 99 0.10 14.16 0.67
CA GLN A 99 -0.52 15.09 -0.29
C GLN A 99 -1.34 14.37 -1.36
N LEU A 100 -0.84 13.25 -1.89
CA LEU A 100 -1.57 12.41 -2.85
C LEU A 100 -2.81 11.79 -2.22
N CYS A 101 -2.70 11.24 -1.00
CA CYS A 101 -3.83 10.63 -0.31
C CYS A 101 -4.89 11.68 0.07
N GLU A 102 -4.47 12.88 0.45
CA GLU A 102 -5.39 13.97 0.78
C GLU A 102 -6.26 14.35 -0.41
N GLU A 103 -5.65 14.54 -1.57
CA GLU A 103 -6.39 14.85 -2.81
C GLU A 103 -7.36 13.72 -3.19
N ILE A 104 -6.93 12.46 -3.03
CA ILE A 104 -7.72 11.30 -3.42
C ILE A 104 -8.89 11.06 -2.46
N TYR A 105 -8.70 11.23 -1.15
CA TYR A 105 -9.66 10.77 -0.15
C TYR A 105 -10.48 11.86 0.54
N LEU A 106 -9.95 13.08 0.72
CA LEU A 106 -10.64 14.06 1.57
C LEU A 106 -11.97 14.52 0.97
N LYS A 107 -12.05 14.63 -0.37
CA LYS A 107 -13.26 15.09 -1.05
C LYS A 107 -14.46 14.17 -0.83
N ASP A 108 -14.25 12.87 -0.79
CA ASP A 108 -15.33 11.87 -0.75
C ASP A 108 -15.42 11.16 0.61
N ALA A 109 -14.28 10.83 1.22
CA ALA A 109 -14.23 10.11 2.49
C ALA A 109 -13.98 11.00 3.70
N GLY A 110 -13.31 12.14 3.52
CA GLY A 110 -12.90 13.05 4.60
C GLY A 110 -11.71 12.60 5.44
N GLY A 111 -11.29 11.33 5.31
CA GLY A 111 -10.12 10.81 6.00
C GLY A 111 -9.58 9.52 5.38
N TYR A 112 -8.32 9.23 5.67
CA TYR A 112 -7.64 8.02 5.24
C TYR A 112 -6.70 7.51 6.32
N TRP A 113 -6.44 6.20 6.27
CA TRP A 113 -5.47 5.53 7.14
C TRP A 113 -4.82 4.35 6.42
N MET A 114 -3.87 3.70 7.08
CA MET A 114 -3.11 2.60 6.50
C MET A 114 -3.93 1.32 6.65
N ASN A 115 -4.08 0.62 5.55
CA ASN A 115 -4.67 -0.69 5.53
C ASN A 115 -3.66 -1.76 5.95
N SER A 116 -2.58 -1.84 5.17
CA SER A 116 -1.52 -2.81 5.34
C SER A 116 -0.21 -2.26 4.78
N ALA A 117 0.89 -2.66 5.40
CA ALA A 117 2.26 -2.41 5.01
C ALA A 117 2.98 -3.76 5.01
N GLN A 118 3.07 -4.37 3.84
CA GLN A 118 3.61 -5.72 3.69
C GLN A 118 4.92 -5.68 2.93
N VAL A 119 5.95 -6.38 3.42
CA VAL A 119 7.13 -6.75 2.62
C VAL A 119 6.85 -8.11 1.99
N ILE A 120 6.89 -8.17 0.67
CA ILE A 120 6.56 -9.33 -0.14
C ILE A 120 7.85 -9.78 -0.81
N ASP A 121 8.46 -10.84 -0.32
CA ASP A 121 9.66 -11.43 -0.90
C ASP A 121 9.26 -12.59 -1.81
N ILE A 122 9.40 -12.36 -3.13
CA ILE A 122 8.98 -13.32 -4.14
C ILE A 122 10.20 -14.11 -4.59
N GLY A 123 10.22 -15.40 -4.22
CA GLY A 123 11.32 -16.29 -4.53
C GLY A 123 11.41 -16.63 -6.03
N PRO A 124 12.54 -17.23 -6.45
CA PRO A 124 12.79 -17.61 -7.84
C PRO A 124 11.68 -18.50 -8.43
N ALA A 125 11.41 -18.33 -9.73
CA ALA A 125 10.44 -19.11 -10.50
C ALA A 125 8.99 -19.10 -9.97
N SER A 126 8.63 -18.14 -9.10
CA SER A 126 7.23 -17.95 -8.68
C SER A 126 6.33 -17.64 -9.88
N LYS A 127 5.08 -18.09 -9.84
CA LYS A 127 4.08 -17.77 -10.88
C LYS A 127 3.57 -16.34 -10.75
N ALA A 128 3.26 -15.69 -11.86
CA ALA A 128 2.57 -14.40 -11.83
C ALA A 128 1.19 -14.55 -11.18
N GLN A 129 0.79 -13.60 -10.33
CA GLN A 129 -0.57 -13.60 -9.77
C GLN A 129 -1.59 -13.33 -10.86
N PRO A 130 -2.81 -13.89 -10.76
CA PRO A 130 -3.91 -13.55 -11.64
C PRO A 130 -4.23 -12.05 -11.59
N LEU A 131 -4.78 -11.52 -12.69
CA LEU A 131 -5.27 -10.15 -12.72
C LEU A 131 -6.41 -9.99 -11.71
N HIS A 132 -6.26 -9.06 -10.78
CA HIS A 132 -7.18 -8.86 -9.66
C HIS A 132 -7.20 -7.41 -9.24
N ARG A 133 -8.34 -6.92 -8.71
CA ARG A 133 -8.44 -5.59 -8.10
C ARG A 133 -8.26 -5.67 -6.61
N ASP A 134 -7.36 -4.86 -6.06
CA ASP A 134 -7.13 -4.81 -4.62
C ASP A 134 -8.34 -4.33 -3.82
N GLN A 135 -9.25 -3.57 -4.45
CA GLN A 135 -10.50 -3.16 -3.82
C GLN A 135 -11.48 -4.33 -3.56
N TRP A 136 -11.28 -5.50 -4.20
CA TRP A 136 -12.10 -6.70 -3.96
C TRP A 136 -12.03 -7.22 -2.54
N GLN A 137 -11.05 -6.76 -1.74
CA GLN A 137 -11.03 -7.00 -0.30
C GLN A 137 -12.34 -6.54 0.38
N PHE A 138 -13.02 -5.54 -0.17
CA PHE A 138 -14.30 -5.07 0.32
C PHE A 138 -15.39 -5.36 -0.72
N PRO A 139 -16.26 -6.36 -0.47
CA PRO A 139 -17.27 -6.79 -1.43
C PRO A 139 -18.18 -5.68 -1.94
N ILE A 140 -18.40 -4.61 -1.16
CA ILE A 140 -19.21 -3.46 -1.59
C ILE A 140 -18.68 -2.82 -2.88
N PHE A 141 -17.36 -2.75 -3.07
CA PHE A 141 -16.76 -2.16 -4.26
C PHE A 141 -16.82 -3.06 -5.51
N THR A 142 -17.25 -4.31 -5.36
CA THR A 142 -17.59 -5.19 -6.49
C THR A 142 -18.91 -4.76 -7.14
N TYR A 143 -19.82 -4.16 -6.37
CA TYR A 143 -21.08 -3.62 -6.87
C TYR A 143 -20.97 -2.16 -7.33
N CYS A 144 -19.85 -1.51 -7.04
CA CYS A 144 -19.58 -0.13 -7.41
C CYS A 144 -19.04 -0.02 -8.84
N GLY A 145 -19.56 0.96 -9.58
CA GLY A 145 -19.05 1.33 -10.91
C GLY A 145 -17.78 2.19 -10.87
N PRO A 146 -17.23 2.57 -12.03
CA PRO A 146 -16.00 3.37 -12.14
C PRO A 146 -16.12 4.80 -11.57
N ASN A 147 -17.34 5.27 -11.30
CA ASN A 147 -17.60 6.58 -10.72
C ASN A 147 -17.71 6.55 -9.18
N ALA A 148 -17.50 5.39 -8.56
CA ALA A 148 -17.47 5.30 -7.11
C ALA A 148 -16.22 5.98 -6.54
N PRO A 149 -16.27 6.45 -5.28
CA PRO A 149 -15.09 6.93 -4.58
C PRO A 149 -13.96 5.90 -4.60
N GLU A 150 -12.72 6.38 -4.67
CA GLU A 150 -11.55 5.50 -4.61
C GLU A 150 -11.52 4.77 -3.26
N ALA A 151 -11.47 3.44 -3.29
CA ALA A 151 -11.44 2.62 -2.08
C ALA A 151 -10.03 2.52 -1.48
N SER A 152 -9.04 2.47 -2.38
CA SER A 152 -7.67 2.09 -2.02
C SER A 152 -6.65 2.59 -3.03
N VAL A 153 -5.51 3.04 -2.52
CA VAL A 153 -4.33 3.42 -3.28
C VAL A 153 -3.17 2.63 -2.71
N ASN A 154 -2.45 1.95 -3.61
CA ASN A 154 -1.26 1.21 -3.25
C ASN A 154 -0.02 1.96 -3.70
N PHE A 155 0.93 2.12 -2.78
CA PHE A 155 2.29 2.50 -3.10
C PHE A 155 3.13 1.24 -3.09
N VAL A 156 3.63 0.89 -4.28
CA VAL A 156 4.53 -0.23 -4.52
C VAL A 156 5.95 0.32 -4.53
N VAL A 157 6.72 0.02 -3.50
CA VAL A 157 8.14 0.38 -3.38
C VAL A 157 9.03 -0.83 -3.62
N ALA A 158 9.95 -0.71 -4.57
CA ALA A 158 11.04 -1.67 -4.76
C ALA A 158 12.05 -1.54 -3.63
N LEU A 159 12.43 -2.65 -2.98
CA LEU A 159 13.50 -2.64 -1.99
C LEU A 159 14.83 -3.22 -2.51
N THR A 160 14.83 -3.79 -3.72
CA THR A 160 16.03 -4.13 -4.50
C THR A 160 15.83 -3.72 -5.97
N GLU A 161 16.88 -3.80 -6.77
CA GLU A 161 16.85 -3.37 -8.17
C GLU A 161 16.01 -4.32 -9.05
N PHE A 162 15.21 -3.73 -9.96
CA PHE A 162 14.50 -4.46 -11.02
C PHE A 162 15.43 -4.65 -12.23
N SER A 163 15.67 -5.90 -12.61
CA SER A 163 16.27 -6.26 -13.90
C SER A 163 15.37 -7.25 -14.64
N ASP A 164 15.55 -7.37 -15.97
CA ASP A 164 14.80 -8.33 -16.81
C ASP A 164 14.92 -9.77 -16.29
N GLU A 165 16.08 -10.16 -15.74
CA GLU A 165 16.31 -11.48 -15.13
C GLU A 165 15.58 -11.66 -13.77
N ASN A 166 15.33 -10.55 -13.08
CA ASN A 166 14.64 -10.45 -11.80
C ASN A 166 13.20 -9.91 -11.95
N GLY A 167 12.52 -10.18 -13.06
CA GLY A 167 11.06 -9.96 -13.17
C GLY A 167 10.63 -8.59 -13.68
N GLN A 168 11.46 -7.89 -14.46
CA GLN A 168 10.99 -6.76 -15.25
C GLN A 168 9.93 -7.25 -16.26
N PRO A 169 8.75 -6.62 -16.37
CA PRO A 169 7.73 -7.08 -17.29
C PRO A 169 8.15 -6.83 -18.75
N GLU A 170 8.44 -7.89 -19.49
CA GLU A 170 8.48 -7.86 -20.96
C GLU A 170 7.07 -7.57 -21.49
N SER A 171 6.87 -6.35 -22.00
CA SER A 171 5.75 -5.92 -22.87
C SER A 171 4.34 -6.43 -22.53
N PHE A 172 3.46 -5.51 -22.11
CA PHE A 172 2.07 -5.84 -21.82
C PHE A 172 1.14 -5.78 -23.05
N PRO A 173 0.35 -6.83 -23.39
CA PRO A 173 -0.69 -6.73 -24.41
C PRO A 173 -1.88 -5.90 -23.93
N GLU A 174 -2.54 -5.23 -24.86
CA GLU A 174 -3.70 -4.35 -24.67
C GLU A 174 -4.96 -5.13 -24.24
N ALA A 175 -5.80 -4.55 -23.37
CA ALA A 175 -7.10 -5.10 -23.03
C ALA A 175 -8.19 -4.02 -23.12
N THR A 176 -9.26 -4.41 -23.80
CA THR A 176 -10.41 -3.63 -24.25
C THR A 176 -11.28 -3.05 -23.13
N SER A 177 -11.86 -1.88 -23.45
CA SER A 177 -13.03 -1.22 -22.87
C SER A 177 -13.72 -1.89 -21.68
N GLY A 178 -13.58 -1.26 -20.51
CA GLY A 178 -14.46 -1.46 -19.35
C GLY A 178 -13.98 -2.56 -18.43
N THR A 179 -13.55 -2.16 -17.22
CA THR A 179 -13.06 -2.99 -16.10
C THR A 179 -11.53 -3.08 -15.99
N ILE A 180 -10.87 -1.94 -15.72
CA ILE A 180 -9.44 -1.92 -15.40
C ILE A 180 -9.23 -2.40 -13.96
N SER A 181 -8.57 -3.54 -13.79
CA SER A 181 -7.76 -3.72 -12.60
C SER A 181 -6.40 -3.10 -12.79
N LYS A 182 -5.97 -2.30 -11.81
CA LYS A 182 -4.70 -1.59 -11.75
C LYS A 182 -3.57 -2.61 -11.88
N ARG A 183 -2.82 -2.57 -12.98
CA ARG A 183 -1.53 -3.27 -13.12
C ARG A 183 -0.58 -2.74 -12.06
N MET A 184 -0.19 -3.59 -11.12
CA MET A 184 1.07 -3.45 -10.40
C MET A 184 1.90 -4.69 -10.76
N ALA A 185 3.05 -4.45 -11.38
CA ALA A 185 3.95 -5.51 -11.82
C ALA A 185 4.39 -6.35 -10.61
N LEU A 186 4.05 -7.63 -10.65
CA LEU A 186 4.70 -8.68 -9.89
C LEU A 186 5.93 -9.12 -10.68
N GLN A 187 7.15 -8.99 -10.14
CA GLN A 187 7.89 -10.12 -9.55
C GLN A 187 9.37 -9.83 -9.22
N LYS A 188 9.87 -10.59 -8.22
CA LYS A 188 11.26 -10.84 -7.74
C LYS A 188 12.08 -9.67 -7.19
N ILE A 189 11.62 -9.05 -6.10
CA ILE A 189 12.38 -8.16 -5.20
C ILE A 189 11.60 -8.13 -3.87
N PRO A 190 12.21 -8.06 -2.66
CA PRO A 190 11.46 -7.72 -1.45
C PRO A 190 10.68 -6.44 -1.70
N PHE A 191 9.36 -6.58 -1.75
CA PHE A 191 8.48 -5.62 -2.34
C PHE A 191 7.59 -5.04 -1.25
N GLN A 192 7.66 -3.74 -0.96
CA GLN A 192 6.79 -3.15 0.06
C GLN A 192 5.49 -2.63 -0.54
N ARG A 193 4.37 -3.30 -0.22
CA ARG A 193 3.01 -2.83 -0.51
C ARG A 193 2.51 -1.97 0.65
N LYS A 194 2.25 -0.69 0.39
CA LYS A 194 1.54 0.19 1.33
C LYS A 194 0.18 0.51 0.76
N CYS A 195 -0.86 -0.01 1.37
CA CYS A 195 -2.23 0.29 0.99
C CYS A 195 -2.76 1.38 1.93
N ARG A 196 -3.15 2.54 1.40
CA ARG A 196 -3.90 3.58 2.15
C ARG A 196 -5.33 3.57 1.65
N ARG A 197 -6.30 3.77 2.56
CA ARG A 197 -7.74 3.62 2.28
C ARG A 197 -8.57 4.64 3.04
N CYS A 198 -9.82 4.81 2.62
CA CYS A 198 -10.83 5.57 3.36
C CYS A 198 -10.87 5.12 4.82
N SER A 199 -10.86 6.06 5.76
CA SER A 199 -10.76 5.74 7.19
C SER A 199 -12.04 5.12 7.80
N TYR A 200 -13.12 5.02 7.02
CA TYR A 200 -14.31 4.23 7.38
C TYR A 200 -14.21 2.74 7.01
N LEU A 201 -13.16 2.33 6.30
CA LEU A 201 -12.92 0.93 5.93
C LEU A 201 -11.94 0.29 6.90
N THR A 202 -12.33 -0.85 7.49
CA THR A 202 -11.51 -1.59 8.46
C THR A 202 -10.15 -2.00 7.86
N PRO A 203 -9.02 -1.68 8.49
CA PRO A 203 -7.70 -2.15 8.05
C PRO A 203 -7.58 -3.68 8.11
N GLU A 204 -6.76 -4.23 7.23
CA GLU A 204 -6.34 -5.63 7.19
C GLU A 204 -5.41 -5.94 8.36
N GLU A 205 -4.49 -5.01 8.65
CA GLU A 205 -3.63 -5.10 9.81
C GLU A 205 -4.23 -4.33 10.99
N ALA A 206 -4.46 -5.05 12.08
CA ALA A 206 -4.99 -4.46 13.30
C ALA A 206 -3.87 -3.79 14.12
N TYR A 207 -3.29 -2.71 13.59
CA TYR A 207 -2.12 -2.02 14.20
C TYR A 207 -2.26 -1.69 15.70
N PRO A 208 -3.43 -1.30 16.24
CA PRO A 208 -3.59 -1.09 17.68
C PRO A 208 -3.28 -2.31 18.57
N PHE A 209 -3.27 -3.51 17.98
CA PHE A 209 -2.91 -4.76 18.66
C PHE A 209 -1.52 -5.29 18.25
N LEU A 210 -0.89 -4.70 17.23
CA LEU A 210 0.41 -5.14 16.69
C LEU A 210 1.56 -4.21 17.08
N VAL A 211 1.27 -2.92 17.27
CA VAL A 211 2.25 -1.89 17.61
C VAL A 211 2.21 -1.64 19.12
N ASP A 212 3.37 -1.77 19.76
CA ASP A 212 3.48 -1.46 21.17
C ASP A 212 3.06 -0.01 21.45
N LYS A 213 2.29 0.20 22.52
CA LYS A 213 1.77 1.52 22.89
C LYS A 213 2.89 2.54 23.11
N GLU A 214 4.01 2.13 23.69
CA GLU A 214 5.16 3.00 23.92
C GLU A 214 5.82 3.39 22.60
N ILE A 215 5.83 2.52 21.59
CA ILE A 215 6.24 2.89 20.23
C ILE A 215 5.25 3.92 19.66
N ALA A 216 3.95 3.68 19.74
CA ALA A 216 2.93 4.57 19.18
C ALA A 216 2.97 5.98 19.81
N LYS A 217 3.28 6.10 21.10
CA LYS A 217 3.47 7.39 21.80
C LYS A 217 4.60 8.24 21.22
N THR A 218 5.63 7.62 20.63
CA THR A 218 6.75 8.35 19.99
C THR A 218 6.43 8.89 18.60
N LEU A 219 5.32 8.45 18.00
CA LEU A 219 4.95 8.84 16.64
C LEU A 219 4.22 10.17 16.62
N SER A 220 4.26 10.86 15.47
CA SER A 220 3.47 12.08 15.30
C SER A 220 1.96 11.78 15.36
N PRO A 221 1.11 12.79 15.62
CA PRO A 221 -0.34 12.62 15.52
C PRO A 221 -0.81 12.10 14.16
N ARG A 222 -0.11 12.46 13.07
CA ARG A 222 -0.41 11.98 11.71
C ARG A 222 -0.15 10.49 11.61
N ALA A 223 1.04 10.02 11.99
CA ALA A 223 1.36 8.59 12.01
C ALA A 223 0.45 7.80 12.97
N GLN A 224 0.18 8.30 14.18
CA GLN A 224 -0.74 7.65 15.12
C GLN A 224 -2.13 7.44 14.50
N ARG A 225 -2.65 8.44 13.77
CA ARG A 225 -3.92 8.31 13.04
C ARG A 225 -3.84 7.27 11.93
N MET A 226 -2.72 7.21 11.19
CA MET A 226 -2.51 6.22 10.14
C MET A 226 -2.55 4.78 10.65
N ILE A 227 -2.16 4.54 11.90
CA ILE A 227 -2.13 3.20 12.52
C ILE A 227 -3.24 3.00 13.56
N GLY A 228 -4.32 3.79 13.52
CA GLY A 228 -5.51 3.56 14.35
C GLY A 228 -5.33 3.85 15.85
N PHE A 229 -4.33 4.64 16.23
CA PHE A 229 -4.17 5.15 17.59
C PHE A 229 -4.82 6.52 17.81
N ARG A 230 -5.56 7.02 16.80
CA ARG A 230 -6.40 8.22 16.90
C ARG A 230 -7.71 8.06 16.17
N SER A 231 -8.70 8.87 16.57
CA SER A 231 -9.99 8.96 15.90
C SER A 231 -9.86 9.40 14.44
N GLN A 232 -10.85 8.98 13.64
CA GLN A 232 -10.93 9.26 12.21
C GLN A 232 -12.11 10.18 11.94
N PHE A 233 -11.88 11.21 11.12
CA PHE A 233 -12.91 12.19 10.80
C PHE A 233 -13.33 11.98 9.36
N LEU A 234 -14.59 11.59 9.18
CA LEU A 234 -15.15 11.38 7.85
C LEU A 234 -15.84 12.66 7.41
N LYS A 235 -16.02 12.78 6.10
CA LYS A 235 -16.80 13.88 5.54
C LYS A 235 -18.23 13.84 6.09
N ASP A 236 -18.76 15.00 6.47
CA ASP A 236 -20.12 15.19 6.98
C ASP A 236 -20.49 14.27 8.17
N SER A 237 -19.51 13.89 8.98
CA SER A 237 -19.65 12.95 10.10
C SER A 237 -19.04 13.52 11.38
N PRO A 238 -19.59 13.21 12.57
CA PRO A 238 -18.96 13.58 13.85
C PRO A 238 -17.67 12.80 14.13
N GLY A 239 -17.24 11.89 13.24
CA GLY A 239 -16.05 11.06 13.39
C GLY A 239 -16.37 9.64 13.89
N VAL A 240 -15.49 8.72 13.55
CA VAL A 240 -15.53 7.30 13.93
C VAL A 240 -14.24 6.90 14.66
N TRP A 241 -14.16 5.66 15.14
CA TRP A 241 -13.03 5.18 15.92
C TRP A 241 -12.82 6.01 17.20
N LYS A 242 -13.88 6.04 18.02
CA LYS A 242 -14.01 6.86 19.24
C LYS A 242 -13.99 5.99 20.48
N ARG A 243 -13.67 6.60 21.62
CA ARG A 243 -13.75 5.98 22.95
C ARG A 243 -14.78 6.76 23.77
N ASP A 244 -15.81 6.07 24.28
CA ASP A 244 -16.86 6.67 25.12
C ASP A 244 -17.51 7.90 24.45
N TYR A 245 -17.75 7.84 23.13
CA TYR A 245 -18.20 8.95 22.26
C TYR A 245 -17.25 10.16 22.15
N GLY A 246 -16.12 10.15 22.85
CA GLY A 246 -15.03 11.12 22.74
C GLY A 246 -13.93 10.72 21.75
N GLU A 247 -13.03 11.65 21.47
CA GLU A 247 -11.86 11.42 20.61
C GLU A 247 -10.80 10.55 21.30
N VAL A 248 -10.07 9.80 20.48
CA VAL A 248 -8.85 9.10 20.89
C VAL A 248 -7.68 10.05 20.63
N ASP A 249 -7.51 11.06 21.50
CA ASP A 249 -6.53 12.15 21.30
C ASP A 249 -5.19 11.93 21.98
N GLU A 250 -5.19 11.11 23.01
CA GLU A 250 -3.98 10.55 23.59
C GLU A 250 -3.92 9.10 23.14
N VAL A 251 -2.70 8.59 22.93
CA VAL A 251 -2.44 7.16 22.72
C VAL A 251 -2.85 6.45 24.02
N TYR A 252 -4.16 6.25 24.15
CA TYR A 252 -4.96 5.61 25.18
C TYR A 252 -4.63 5.91 26.66
N CYS A 253 -4.55 7.17 27.10
CA CYS A 253 -4.22 7.56 28.50
C CYS A 253 -2.84 7.06 29.02
#